data_AF-A0A8J6IFX3-F1
#
_entry.id   AF-A0A8J6IFX3-F1
#
_cell.length_a   1.000
_cell.length_b   1.000
_cell.length_c   1.000
_cell.angle_alpha   90.00
_cell.angle_beta   90.00
_cell.angle_gamma   90.00
#
_symmetry.space_group_name_H-M   'P 1'
#
loop_
_entity.id
_entity.type
_entity.pdbx_description
1 polymer ?
#
loop_
_entity_poly.entity_id
_entity_poly.type
_entity_poly.pdbx_seq_one_letter_code
_entity_poly.pdbx_strand_id
1 'polypeptide(L)'
;MSEAASDTSRKRLNIVALALALPFAGFATFLLHEGGHWAAGELLGHDMALGLNRAAPVDAEPGPTQAALLIMIAGGVGVTLVQGLIGLLILRWSAAIGYAVVFFAFFMRLMALGITVAVNPNDEAQIGLMLGVGPYIPHIVVVLALLGVTIVAARRAGAGWAANVLAYLVGSATITAIVYLDTVIGRIL
;
A
#
# COMPACT_ATOMS: atom_id res chain seq x y z
N MET A 1 -38.02 29.61 7.13
CA MET A 1 -36.74 29.37 6.44
C MET A 1 -36.53 27.87 6.39
N SER A 2 -36.36 27.36 5.18
CA SER A 2 -36.50 25.96 4.79
C SER A 2 -35.56 25.03 5.54
N GLU A 3 -36.16 23.97 6.07
CA GLU A 3 -35.61 22.64 6.28
C GLU A 3 -34.73 22.25 5.07
N ALA A 4 -33.41 22.31 5.25
CA ALA A 4 -32.45 21.72 4.33
C ALA A 4 -32.08 20.33 4.86
N ALA A 5 -33.06 19.44 4.84
CA ALA A 5 -32.78 18.03 4.74
C ALA A 5 -32.14 17.78 3.36
N SER A 6 -30.81 17.80 3.30
CA SER A 6 -30.12 16.88 2.40
C SER A 6 -29.46 15.84 3.30
N ASP A 7 -30.29 14.87 3.71
CA ASP A 7 -29.83 13.55 4.11
C ASP A 7 -28.97 13.02 2.95
N THR A 8 -27.68 13.35 3.00
CA THR A 8 -26.69 12.64 2.22
C THR A 8 -26.69 11.27 2.82
N SER A 9 -27.48 10.38 2.20
CA SER A 9 -27.46 8.94 2.43
C SER A 9 -26.01 8.51 2.48
N ARG A 10 -25.42 8.51 3.68
CA ARG A 10 -24.06 8.01 3.88
C ARG A 10 -24.21 6.54 3.58
N LYS A 11 -23.72 6.12 2.40
CA LYS A 11 -23.65 4.71 2.05
C LYS A 11 -22.94 4.01 3.19
N ARG A 12 -23.70 3.31 4.02
CA ARG A 12 -23.17 2.62 5.18
C ARG A 12 -22.30 1.49 4.67
N LEU A 13 -21.16 1.29 5.33
CA LEU A 13 -20.27 0.18 5.04
C LEU A 13 -21.01 -1.15 5.14
N ASN A 14 -21.13 -1.86 4.02
CA ASN A 14 -21.63 -3.22 3.99
C ASN A 14 -20.47 -4.18 4.23
N ILE A 15 -20.57 -5.00 5.29
CA ILE A 15 -19.51 -5.91 5.73
C ILE A 15 -19.20 -6.98 4.69
N VAL A 16 -20.20 -7.51 3.99
CA VAL A 16 -20.00 -8.51 2.93
C VAL A 16 -19.27 -7.86 1.75
N ALA A 17 -19.70 -6.67 1.33
CA ALA A 17 -19.02 -5.94 0.27
C ALA A 17 -17.57 -5.59 0.65
N LEU A 18 -17.31 -5.27 1.92
CA LEU A 18 -15.96 -5.04 2.42
C LEU A 18 -15.12 -6.33 2.38
N ALA A 19 -15.65 -7.45 2.89
CA ALA A 19 -14.97 -8.74 2.88
C ALA A 19 -14.54 -9.14 1.46
N LEU A 20 -15.39 -8.90 0.47
CA LEU A 20 -15.08 -9.14 -0.94
C LEU A 20 -14.08 -8.12 -1.49
N ALA A 21 -14.21 -6.83 -1.16
CA ALA A 21 -13.33 -5.80 -1.69
C ALA A 21 -11.89 -5.90 -1.18
N LEU A 22 -11.69 -6.40 0.05
CA LEU A 22 -10.38 -6.46 0.70
C LEU A 22 -9.34 -7.27 -0.09
N PRO A 23 -9.54 -8.55 -0.45
CA PRO A 23 -8.53 -9.31 -1.19
C PRO A 23 -8.12 -8.66 -2.51
N PHE A 24 -9.09 -8.12 -3.26
CA PHE A 24 -8.82 -7.42 -4.52
C PHE A 24 -8.05 -6.12 -4.29
N ALA A 25 -8.42 -5.33 -3.28
CA ALA A 25 -7.67 -4.13 -2.91
C ALA A 25 -6.24 -4.48 -2.49
N GLY A 26 -6.05 -5.56 -1.74
CA GLY A 26 -4.73 -6.04 -1.35
C GLY A 26 -3.87 -6.41 -2.54
N PHE A 27 -4.36 -7.30 -3.42
CA PHE A 27 -3.63 -7.69 -4.63
C PHE A 27 -3.30 -6.49 -5.52
N ALA A 28 -4.27 -5.60 -5.75
CA ALA A 28 -4.05 -4.38 -6.52
C ALA A 28 -3.01 -3.46 -5.86
N THR A 29 -2.97 -3.39 -4.53
CA THR A 29 -1.98 -2.58 -3.80
C THR A 29 -0.56 -3.10 -4.04
N PHE A 30 -0.34 -4.42 -3.97
CA PHE A 30 0.97 -5.02 -4.28
C PHE A 30 1.39 -4.75 -5.71
N LEU A 31 0.51 -5.00 -6.68
CA LEU A 31 0.81 -4.71 -8.08
C LEU A 31 1.11 -3.23 -8.35
N LEU A 32 0.35 -2.31 -7.75
CA LEU A 32 0.58 -0.88 -7.92
C LEU A 32 1.87 -0.43 -7.24
N HIS A 33 2.17 -0.97 -6.05
CA HIS A 33 3.40 -0.67 -5.32
C HIS A 33 4.63 -1.11 -6.11
N GLU A 34 4.70 -2.39 -6.48
CA GLU A 34 5.80 -2.93 -7.29
C GLU A 34 5.85 -2.28 -8.68
N GLY A 35 4.68 -2.01 -9.28
CA GLY A 35 4.57 -1.25 -10.52
C GLY A 35 5.12 0.17 -10.40
N GLY A 36 5.06 0.79 -9.22
CA GLY A 36 5.67 2.08 -8.93
C GLY A 36 7.20 2.03 -8.93
N HIS A 37 7.78 1.00 -8.35
CA HIS A 37 9.22 0.74 -8.43
C HIS A 37 9.66 0.49 -9.88
N TRP A 38 8.93 -0.38 -10.58
CA TRP A 38 9.17 -0.73 -11.98
C TRP A 38 9.10 0.52 -12.87
N ALA A 39 8.01 1.29 -12.80
CA ALA A 39 7.83 2.48 -13.62
C ALA A 39 8.90 3.53 -13.36
N ALA A 40 9.32 3.72 -12.10
CA ALA A 40 10.40 4.63 -11.77
C ALA A 40 11.74 4.18 -12.38
N GLY A 41 12.03 2.88 -12.40
CA GLY A 41 13.24 2.35 -13.02
C GLY A 41 13.25 2.50 -14.54
N GLU A 42 12.16 2.13 -15.21
CA GLU A 42 11.98 2.28 -16.66
C GLU A 42 12.10 3.74 -17.11
N LEU A 43 11.49 4.67 -16.35
CA LEU A 43 11.58 6.11 -16.64
C LEU A 43 13.01 6.66 -16.49
N LEU A 44 13.85 6.01 -15.70
CA LEU A 44 15.27 6.34 -15.55
C LEU A 44 16.16 5.63 -16.57
N GLY A 45 15.57 4.84 -17.48
CA GLY A 45 16.29 4.11 -18.53
C GLY A 45 16.90 2.80 -18.07
N HIS A 46 16.38 2.19 -16.99
CA HIS A 46 16.79 0.87 -16.54
C HIS A 46 15.74 -0.17 -16.95
N ASP A 47 16.19 -1.28 -17.52
CA ASP A 47 15.32 -2.43 -17.79
C ASP A 47 14.91 -3.07 -16.46
N MET A 48 13.61 -3.17 -16.20
CA MET A 48 13.06 -3.62 -14.92
C MET A 48 12.26 -4.92 -15.06
N ALA A 49 12.51 -5.85 -14.14
CA ALA A 49 11.63 -6.99 -13.91
C ALA A 49 10.59 -6.66 -12.84
N LEU A 50 9.37 -7.14 -13.04
CA LEU A 50 8.24 -6.98 -12.13
C LEU A 50 7.74 -8.35 -11.67
N GLY A 51 7.76 -8.59 -10.36
CA GLY A 51 7.14 -9.71 -9.66
C GLY A 51 5.92 -9.28 -8.86
N LEU A 52 5.34 -10.20 -8.06
CA LEU A 52 4.15 -9.89 -7.24
C LEU A 52 4.52 -9.13 -5.96
N ASN A 53 5.73 -9.33 -5.45
CA ASN A 53 6.23 -8.71 -4.22
C ASN A 53 7.70 -8.24 -4.37
N ARG A 54 8.13 -7.99 -5.61
CA ARG A 54 9.47 -7.47 -5.90
C ARG A 54 9.51 -6.85 -7.30
N ALA A 55 10.11 -5.67 -7.41
CA ALA A 55 10.60 -5.13 -8.68
C ALA A 55 12.08 -4.80 -8.57
N ALA A 56 12.86 -5.11 -9.61
CA ALA A 56 14.30 -4.86 -9.63
C ALA A 56 14.84 -4.72 -11.05
N PRO A 57 15.96 -4.00 -11.24
CA PRO A 57 16.66 -3.96 -12.52
C PRO A 57 17.11 -5.35 -12.98
N VAL A 58 17.02 -5.61 -14.28
CA VAL A 58 17.55 -6.82 -14.94
C VAL A 58 18.93 -6.48 -15.50
N ASP A 59 19.97 -7.19 -15.04
CA ASP A 59 21.34 -7.12 -15.59
C ASP A 59 21.94 -5.71 -15.74
N ALA A 60 21.88 -4.90 -14.68
CA ALA A 60 22.47 -3.57 -14.68
C ALA A 60 23.98 -3.63 -14.43
N GLU A 61 24.78 -3.70 -15.50
CA GLU A 61 26.21 -3.38 -15.48
C GLU A 61 26.55 -2.23 -16.45
N PRO A 62 26.96 -1.05 -15.94
CA PRO A 62 27.04 -0.70 -14.53
C PRO A 62 25.64 -0.56 -13.89
N GLY A 63 25.55 -0.91 -12.61
CA GLY A 63 24.31 -0.82 -11.82
C GLY A 63 23.74 0.61 -11.73
N PRO A 64 22.49 0.77 -11.26
CA PRO A 64 21.92 2.09 -11.02
C PRO A 64 22.79 2.89 -10.05
N THR A 65 22.91 4.19 -10.30
CA THR A 65 23.51 5.09 -9.31
C THR A 65 22.68 5.09 -8.02
N GLN A 66 23.28 5.48 -6.89
CA GLN A 66 22.57 5.59 -5.61
C GLN A 66 21.34 6.52 -5.71
N ALA A 67 21.44 7.61 -6.48
CA ALA A 67 20.32 8.51 -6.72
C ALA A 67 19.20 7.86 -7.54
N ALA A 68 19.55 7.10 -8.58
CA ALA A 68 18.57 6.36 -9.38
C ALA A 68 17.87 5.29 -8.54
N LEU A 69 18.63 4.53 -7.75
CA LEU A 69 18.08 3.52 -6.84
C LEU A 69 17.13 4.13 -5.80
N LEU A 70 17.50 5.29 -5.23
CA LEU A 70 16.63 6.01 -4.29
C LEU A 70 15.30 6.38 -4.94
N ILE A 71 15.31 6.87 -6.18
CA ILE A 71 14.08 7.21 -6.92
C ILE A 71 13.25 5.97 -7.22
N MET A 72 13.88 4.86 -7.62
CA MET A 72 13.19 3.59 -7.84
C MET A 72 12.46 3.12 -6.58
N ILE A 73 13.15 3.10 -5.43
CA ILE A 73 12.55 2.69 -4.15
C ILE A 73 11.45 3.69 -3.73
N ALA A 74 11.67 4.99 -3.91
CA ALA A 74 10.66 6.00 -3.63
C ALA A 74 9.40 5.85 -4.51
N GLY A 75 9.51 5.25 -5.71
CA GLY A 75 8.40 5.00 -6.62
C GLY A 75 7.27 4.19 -5.99
N GLY A 76 7.56 3.01 -5.43
CA GLY A 76 6.53 2.16 -4.79
C GLY A 76 5.89 2.82 -3.56
N VAL A 77 6.70 3.44 -2.71
CA VAL A 77 6.23 4.20 -1.54
C VAL A 77 5.31 5.36 -1.97
N GLY A 78 5.73 6.12 -2.98
CA GLY A 78 4.97 7.25 -3.53
C GLY A 78 3.62 6.82 -4.12
N VAL A 79 3.59 5.75 -4.91
CA VAL A 79 2.35 5.19 -5.47
C VAL A 79 1.40 4.76 -4.35
N THR A 80 1.91 4.16 -3.27
CA THR A 80 1.09 3.71 -2.14
C THR A 80 0.47 4.88 -1.37
N LEU A 81 1.23 5.96 -1.17
CA LEU A 81 0.72 7.20 -0.58
C LEU A 81 -0.41 7.79 -1.44
N VAL A 82 -0.21 7.88 -2.75
CA VAL A 82 -1.22 8.37 -3.70
C VAL A 82 -2.45 7.46 -3.72
N GLN A 83 -2.26 6.14 -3.69
CA GLN A 83 -3.35 5.17 -3.60
C GLN A 83 -4.22 5.41 -2.37
N GLY A 84 -3.62 5.67 -1.20
CA GLY A 84 -4.36 6.00 0.02
C GLY A 84 -5.25 7.24 -0.18
N LEU A 85 -4.75 8.27 -0.86
CA LEU A 85 -5.56 9.46 -1.18
C LEU A 85 -6.67 9.14 -2.19
N ILE A 86 -6.38 8.35 -3.23
CA ILE A 86 -7.39 7.90 -4.21
C ILE A 86 -8.50 7.11 -3.52
N GLY A 87 -8.18 6.25 -2.55
CA GLY A 87 -9.18 5.51 -1.79
C GLY A 87 -10.14 6.44 -1.01
N LEU A 88 -9.66 7.57 -0.48
CA LEU A 88 -10.54 8.60 0.11
C LEU A 88 -11.48 9.21 -0.92
N LEU A 89 -11.04 9.39 -2.16
CA LEU A 89 -11.90 9.85 -3.25
C LEU A 89 -12.94 8.77 -3.57
N ILE A 90 -12.56 7.50 -3.59
CA ILE A 90 -13.45 6.37 -3.92
C ILE A 90 -14.60 6.21 -2.92
N LEU A 91 -14.40 6.60 -1.66
CA LEU A 91 -15.45 6.58 -0.63
C LEU A 91 -16.74 7.31 -1.05
N ARG A 92 -16.65 8.31 -1.94
CA ARG A 92 -17.82 9.03 -2.46
C ARG A 92 -18.76 8.13 -3.27
N TRP A 93 -18.22 7.07 -3.88
CA TRP A 93 -18.98 6.13 -4.70
C TRP A 93 -19.24 4.81 -3.98
N SER A 94 -18.26 4.29 -3.25
CA SER A 94 -18.34 3.03 -2.51
C SER A 94 -17.56 3.09 -1.20
N ALA A 95 -18.27 3.01 -0.08
CA ALA A 95 -17.67 2.97 1.26
C ALA A 95 -16.76 1.75 1.45
N ALA A 96 -17.19 0.58 0.95
CA ALA A 96 -16.43 -0.67 1.06
C ALA A 96 -15.12 -0.62 0.25
N ILE A 97 -15.18 -0.24 -1.02
CA ILE A 97 -14.00 -0.21 -1.89
C ILE A 97 -13.04 0.90 -1.43
N GLY A 98 -13.55 2.10 -1.17
CA GLY A 98 -12.71 3.22 -0.75
C GLY A 98 -11.99 2.93 0.57
N TYR A 99 -12.69 2.33 1.54
CA TYR A 99 -12.07 1.92 2.80
C TYR A 99 -11.06 0.78 2.60
N ALA A 100 -11.37 -0.24 1.80
CA ALA A 100 -10.44 -1.34 1.51
C ALA A 100 -9.14 -0.85 0.85
N VAL A 101 -9.23 0.05 -0.12
CA VAL A 101 -8.07 0.65 -0.81
C VAL A 101 -7.18 1.46 0.14
N VAL A 102 -7.78 2.29 1.00
CA VAL A 102 -7.05 3.06 2.01
C VAL A 102 -6.42 2.13 3.04
N PHE A 103 -7.19 1.17 3.54
CA PHE A 103 -6.75 0.22 4.55
C PHE A 103 -5.54 -0.56 4.06
N PHE A 104 -5.55 -1.08 2.84
CA PHE A 104 -4.40 -1.85 2.33
C PHE A 104 -3.16 -1.01 2.07
N ALA A 105 -3.30 0.24 1.63
CA ALA A 105 -2.16 1.15 1.51
C ALA A 105 -1.46 1.30 2.88
N PHE A 106 -2.22 1.55 3.95
CA PHE A 106 -1.69 1.59 5.32
C PHE A 106 -1.16 0.23 5.79
N PHE A 107 -1.96 -0.82 5.66
CA PHE A 107 -1.71 -2.11 6.26
C PHE A 107 -0.46 -2.78 5.67
N MET A 108 -0.27 -2.68 4.34
CA MET A 108 0.96 -3.15 3.70
C MET A 108 2.19 -2.44 4.28
N ARG A 109 2.16 -1.11 4.41
CA ARG A 109 3.29 -0.32 4.92
C ARG A 109 3.55 -0.53 6.41
N LEU A 110 2.50 -0.75 7.19
CA LEU A 110 2.62 -1.17 8.59
C LEU A 110 3.29 -2.55 8.68
N MET A 111 2.95 -3.49 7.80
CA MET A 111 3.57 -4.81 7.80
C MET A 111 5.01 -4.77 7.32
N ALA A 112 5.33 -3.93 6.32
CA ALA A 112 6.69 -3.62 5.94
C ALA A 112 7.52 -3.09 7.13
N LEU A 113 6.95 -2.23 7.99
CA LEU A 113 7.63 -1.77 9.21
C LEU A 113 7.88 -2.92 10.18
N GLY A 114 6.90 -3.81 10.38
CA GLY A 114 7.09 -5.02 11.19
C GLY A 114 8.22 -5.90 10.67
N ILE A 115 8.31 -6.07 9.34
CA ILE A 115 9.38 -6.83 8.69
C ILE A 115 10.73 -6.12 8.83
N THR A 116 10.79 -4.79 8.68
CA THR A 116 12.00 -3.99 8.93
C THR A 116 12.57 -4.25 10.33
N VAL A 117 11.71 -4.29 11.34
CA VAL A 117 12.14 -4.53 12.73
C VAL A 117 12.60 -5.97 12.96
N ALA A 118 11.98 -6.94 12.27
CA ALA A 118 12.19 -8.35 12.56
C ALA A 118 13.20 -9.07 11.64
N VAL A 119 13.39 -8.62 10.40
CA VAL A 119 14.09 -9.40 9.36
C VAL A 119 15.09 -8.54 8.59
N ASN A 120 14.63 -7.62 7.75
CA ASN A 120 15.47 -6.86 6.84
C ASN A 120 14.85 -5.49 6.49
N PRO A 121 15.67 -4.47 6.18
CA PRO A 121 15.18 -3.16 5.79
C PRO A 121 14.24 -3.23 4.57
N ASN A 122 13.01 -2.76 4.75
CA ASN A 122 12.05 -2.55 3.67
C ASN A 122 12.27 -1.19 2.98
N ASP A 123 11.39 -0.78 2.06
CA ASP A 123 11.63 0.38 1.17
C ASP A 123 11.92 1.68 1.92
N GLU A 124 11.06 2.06 2.88
CA GLU A 124 11.25 3.28 3.65
C GLU A 124 12.50 3.23 4.54
N ALA A 125 12.88 2.04 4.99
CA ALA A 125 14.11 1.83 5.74
C ALA A 125 15.35 1.96 4.86
N GLN A 126 15.31 1.42 3.64
CA GLN A 126 16.36 1.60 2.64
C GLN A 126 16.52 3.08 2.27
N ILE A 127 15.42 3.79 2.04
CA ILE A 127 15.43 5.26 1.83
C ILE A 127 16.14 5.96 3.00
N GLY A 128 15.78 5.61 4.24
CA GLY A 128 16.36 6.22 5.43
C GLY A 128 17.86 5.97 5.59
N LEU A 129 18.31 4.76 5.26
CA LEU A 129 19.73 4.41 5.24
C LEU A 129 20.49 5.15 4.15
N MET A 130 19.94 5.24 2.93
CA MET A 130 20.56 5.96 1.81
C MET A 130 20.67 7.46 2.05
N LEU A 131 19.73 8.04 2.81
CA LEU A 131 19.73 9.46 3.19
C LEU A 131 20.51 9.76 4.48
N GLY A 132 21.00 8.73 5.19
CA GLY A 132 21.74 8.91 6.44
C GLY A 132 20.87 9.34 7.65
N VAL A 133 19.55 9.23 7.55
CA VAL A 133 18.60 9.59 8.64
C VAL A 133 18.19 8.39 9.50
N GLY A 134 18.67 7.19 9.14
CA GLY A 134 18.37 5.94 9.84
C GLY A 134 17.09 5.25 9.31
N PRO A 135 16.93 3.94 9.59
CA PRO A 135 15.92 3.10 8.92
C PRO A 135 14.47 3.36 9.37
N TYR A 136 14.26 4.05 10.49
CA TYR A 136 12.92 4.16 11.07
C TYR A 136 12.20 5.48 10.76
N ILE A 137 12.94 6.57 10.52
CA ILE A 137 12.33 7.90 10.39
C ILE A 137 11.38 7.96 9.18
N PRO A 138 11.80 7.62 7.94
CA PRO A 138 10.88 7.68 6.80
C PRO A 138 9.72 6.70 6.95
N HIS A 139 9.99 5.51 7.52
CA HIS A 139 8.99 4.47 7.68
C HIS A 139 7.87 4.89 8.63
N ILE A 140 8.22 5.45 9.79
CA ILE A 140 7.26 5.98 10.77
C ILE A 140 6.44 7.12 10.15
N VAL A 141 7.06 8.03 9.39
CA VAL A 141 6.36 9.13 8.73
C VAL A 141 5.31 8.61 7.75
N VAL A 142 5.66 7.65 6.88
CA VAL A 142 4.73 7.06 5.90
C VAL A 142 3.59 6.33 6.61
N VAL A 143 3.91 5.50 7.60
CA VAL A 143 2.90 4.73 8.36
C VAL A 143 1.95 5.66 9.10
N LEU A 144 2.43 6.72 9.75
CA LEU A 144 1.58 7.69 10.45
C LEU A 144 0.71 8.50 9.49
N ALA A 145 1.24 8.90 8.33
CA ALA A 145 0.46 9.59 7.31
C ALA A 145 -0.70 8.71 6.81
N LEU A 146 -0.42 7.45 6.45
CA LEU A 146 -1.43 6.50 5.99
C LEU A 146 -2.39 6.07 7.09
N LEU A 147 -1.94 6.00 8.35
CA LEU A 147 -2.82 5.80 9.50
C LEU A 147 -3.82 6.96 9.63
N GLY A 148 -3.36 8.21 9.50
CA GLY A 148 -4.23 9.38 9.50
C GLY A 148 -5.30 9.31 8.41
N VAL A 149 -4.90 8.97 7.18
CA VAL A 149 -5.81 8.75 6.04
C VAL A 149 -6.80 7.61 6.35
N THR A 150 -6.33 6.51 6.94
CA THR A 150 -7.17 5.35 7.32
C THR A 150 -8.17 5.69 8.40
N ILE A 151 -7.81 6.48 9.41
CA ILE A 151 -8.72 6.95 10.44
C ILE A 151 -9.81 7.84 9.82
N VAL A 152 -9.44 8.74 8.90
CA VAL A 152 -10.42 9.56 8.16
C VAL A 152 -11.34 8.68 7.32
N ALA A 153 -10.81 7.69 6.61
CA ALA A 153 -11.59 6.76 5.81
C ALA A 153 -12.56 5.94 6.67
N ALA A 154 -12.09 5.39 7.78
CA ALA A 154 -12.89 4.61 8.73
C ALA A 154 -14.08 5.43 9.24
N ARG A 155 -13.82 6.68 9.66
CA ARG A 155 -14.88 7.60 10.13
C ARG A 155 -15.88 7.95 9.03
N ARG A 156 -15.42 8.19 7.80
CA ARG A 156 -16.29 8.52 6.66
C ARG A 156 -17.13 7.32 6.19
N ALA A 157 -16.57 6.12 6.20
CA ALA A 157 -17.26 4.89 5.85
C ALA A 157 -18.20 4.38 6.95
N GLY A 158 -18.05 4.85 8.20
CA GLY A 158 -18.73 4.29 9.36
C GLY A 158 -18.18 2.92 9.76
N ALA A 159 -16.89 2.68 9.54
CA ALA A 159 -16.21 1.44 9.89
C ALA A 159 -16.04 1.32 11.41
N GLY A 160 -16.91 0.53 12.04
CA GLY A 160 -16.82 0.19 13.46
C GLY A 160 -15.74 -0.87 13.74
N TRP A 161 -15.63 -1.30 14.99
CA TRP A 161 -14.62 -2.27 15.44
C TRP A 161 -14.63 -3.56 14.60
N ALA A 162 -15.82 -4.11 14.32
CA ALA A 162 -15.97 -5.36 13.58
C ALA A 162 -15.42 -5.27 12.16
N ALA A 163 -15.60 -4.12 11.49
CA ALA A 163 -15.06 -3.88 10.16
C ALA A 163 -13.53 -3.79 10.16
N ASN A 164 -12.94 -3.15 11.18
CA ASN A 164 -11.48 -3.05 11.31
C ASN A 164 -10.85 -4.40 11.66
N VAL A 165 -11.48 -5.20 12.53
CA VAL A 165 -11.02 -6.56 12.84
C VAL A 165 -11.12 -7.45 11.61
N LEU A 166 -12.22 -7.40 10.86
CA LEU A 166 -12.36 -8.11 9.60
C LEU A 166 -11.27 -7.70 8.60
N ALA A 167 -11.04 -6.39 8.45
CA ALA A 167 -9.99 -5.86 7.57
C ALA A 167 -8.61 -6.37 7.96
N TYR A 168 -8.30 -6.40 9.26
CA TYR A 168 -7.04 -6.95 9.77
C TYR A 168 -6.88 -8.45 9.46
N LEU A 169 -7.93 -9.26 9.70
CA LEU A 169 -7.86 -10.71 9.49
C LEU A 169 -7.75 -11.06 7.99
N VAL A 170 -8.61 -10.46 7.16
CA VAL A 170 -8.58 -10.66 5.70
C VAL A 170 -7.30 -10.07 5.11
N GLY A 171 -6.87 -8.90 5.61
CA GLY A 171 -5.61 -8.27 5.24
C GLY A 171 -4.42 -9.17 5.48
N SER A 172 -4.30 -9.71 6.70
CA SER A 172 -3.25 -10.65 7.08
C SER A 172 -3.24 -11.86 6.16
N ALA A 173 -4.40 -12.50 5.96
CA ALA A 173 -4.53 -13.65 5.07
C ALA A 173 -4.15 -13.32 3.62
N THR A 174 -4.53 -12.14 3.13
CA THR A 174 -4.23 -11.68 1.76
C THR A 174 -2.73 -11.46 1.58
N ILE A 175 -2.06 -10.76 2.51
CA ILE A 175 -0.60 -10.55 2.44
C ILE A 175 0.13 -11.89 2.51
N THR A 176 -0.25 -12.78 3.43
CA THR A 176 0.33 -14.13 3.50
C THR A 176 0.18 -14.89 2.20
N ALA A 177 -1.01 -14.83 1.57
CA ALA A 177 -1.25 -15.48 0.28
C ALA A 177 -0.37 -14.90 -0.84
N ILE A 178 -0.26 -13.57 -0.93
CA ILE A 178 0.57 -12.90 -1.96
C ILE A 178 2.04 -13.29 -1.80
N VAL A 179 2.60 -13.19 -0.58
CA VAL A 179 3.99 -13.53 -0.30
C VAL A 179 4.26 -15.02 -0.57
N TYR A 180 3.33 -15.90 -0.18
CA TYR A 180 3.44 -17.33 -0.45
C TYR A 180 3.42 -17.62 -1.96
N LEU A 181 2.48 -17.02 -2.70
CA LEU A 181 2.37 -17.19 -4.15
C LEU A 181 3.61 -16.67 -4.88
N ASP A 182 4.14 -15.51 -4.50
CA ASP A 182 5.39 -14.96 -5.04
C ASP A 182 6.57 -15.91 -4.82
N THR A 183 6.65 -16.51 -3.61
CA THR A 183 7.69 -17.50 -3.29
C THR A 183 7.55 -18.79 -4.10
N VAL A 184 6.33 -19.25 -4.38
CA VAL A 184 6.10 -20.46 -5.17
C VAL A 184 6.33 -20.20 -6.65
N ILE A 185 5.82 -19.09 -7.19
CA ILE A 185 5.96 -18.72 -8.60
C ILE A 185 7.42 -18.40 -8.93
N GLY A 186 8.11 -17.64 -8.07
CA GLY A 186 9.53 -17.30 -8.24
C GLY A 186 10.49 -18.48 -8.05
N ARG A 187 10.01 -19.66 -7.68
CA ARG A 187 10.78 -20.93 -7.70
C ARG A 187 10.57 -21.73 -8.98
N ILE A 188 9.56 -21.39 -9.77
CA ILE A 188 9.16 -22.12 -10.99
C ILE A 188 9.67 -21.41 -12.26
N LEU A 189 9.88 -20.09 -12.18
CA LEU A 189 10.54 -19.27 -13.20
C LEU A 189 12.04 -19.13 -12.89
#